data_AF-A0A9Q4SZP3-F1
#
_entry.id   AF-A0A9Q4SZP3-F1
#
_cell.length_a   1.000
_cell.length_b   1.000
_cell.length_c   1.000
_cell.angle_alpha   90.00
_cell.angle_beta   90.00
_cell.angle_gamma   90.00
#
_symmetry.space_group_name_H-M   'P 1'
#
loop_
_entity.id
_entity.type
_entity.pdbx_description
1 polymer ?
#
loop_
_entity_poly.entity_id
_entity_poly.type
_entity_poly.pdbx_seq_one_letter_code
_entity_poly.pdbx_strand_id
1 'polypeptide(L)'
;MNDVMLFGDGWSGELFKVETNIKFFEHIPHDQEARSVMFFITTYITDNGIAYLIGTSDLEPLQEDIEMAISNFAPAPTDFPPY
;
A
#
# COMPACT_ATOMS: atom_id res chain seq x y z
N MET A 1 13.35 4.99 0.35
CA MET A 1 12.19 4.64 -0.49
C MET A 1 11.65 3.33 0.05
N ASN A 2 10.35 3.29 0.33
CA ASN A 2 9.69 2.11 0.88
C ASN A 2 8.73 1.54 -0.16
N ASP A 3 8.60 0.21 -0.19
CA ASP A 3 7.60 -0.46 -1.00
C ASP A 3 6.25 -0.38 -0.27
N VAL A 4 5.23 0.11 -0.98
CA VAL A 4 3.86 0.21 -0.51
C VAL A 4 2.98 -0.58 -1.46
N MET A 5 2.17 -1.49 -0.92
CA MET A 5 1.18 -2.21 -1.71
C MET A 5 -0.07 -1.37 -1.88
N LEU A 6 -0.49 -1.09 -3.11
CA LEU A 6 -1.67 -0.27 -3.39
C LEU A 6 -2.93 -1.11 -3.54
N PHE A 7 -4.00 -0.67 -2.88
CA PHE A 7 -5.31 -1.32 -2.90
C PHE A 7 -6.41 -0.28 -3.18
N GLY A 8 -7.33 -0.64 -4.07
CA GLY A 8 -8.43 0.22 -4.50
C GLY A 8 -8.15 0.92 -5.83
N ASP A 9 -9.19 1.48 -6.45
CA ASP A 9 -9.11 2.13 -7.77
C ASP A 9 -8.46 1.25 -8.86
N GLY A 10 -8.74 -0.06 -8.84
CA GLY A 10 -8.18 -1.05 -9.77
C GLY A 10 -6.87 -1.70 -9.31
N TRP A 11 -6.24 -1.19 -8.26
CA TRP A 11 -5.02 -1.76 -7.67
C TRP A 11 -5.37 -2.91 -6.71
N SER A 12 -4.64 -4.02 -6.82
CA SER A 12 -4.87 -5.25 -6.05
C SER A 12 -3.62 -5.73 -5.29
N GLY A 13 -2.81 -4.78 -4.82
CA GLY A 13 -1.59 -5.05 -4.07
C GLY A 13 -0.29 -4.85 -4.86
N GLU A 14 -0.33 -4.14 -5.98
CA GLU A 14 0.89 -3.84 -6.74
C GLU A 14 1.80 -2.91 -5.93
N LEU A 15 3.11 -3.05 -6.15
CA LEU A 15 4.10 -2.29 -5.41
C LEU A 15 4.32 -0.90 -6.01
N PHE A 16 4.23 0.09 -5.14
CA PHE A 16 4.58 1.46 -5.44
C PHE A 16 5.66 1.95 -4.50
N LYS A 17 6.69 2.59 -5.06
CA LYS A 17 7.80 3.12 -4.27
C LYS A 17 7.49 4.55 -3.86
N VAL A 18 7.37 4.76 -2.56
CA VAL A 18 7.17 6.10 -1.98
C VAL A 18 8.41 6.51 -1.19
N GLU A 19 8.56 7.81 -0.96
CA GLU A 19 9.57 8.30 -0.03
C GLU A 19 9.21 7.88 1.41
N THR A 20 10.24 7.76 2.24
CA THR A 20 10.09 7.35 3.63
C THR A 20 9.42 8.49 4.41
N ASN A 21 8.40 8.20 5.24
CA ASN A 21 7.55 9.16 6.01
C ASN A 21 6.37 9.80 5.27
N ILE A 22 5.96 9.28 4.11
CA ILE A 22 4.72 9.74 3.48
C ILE A 22 3.53 9.06 4.16
N LYS A 23 2.52 9.84 4.58
CA LYS A 23 1.26 9.34 5.18
C LYS A 23 0.15 9.15 4.14
N PHE A 24 0.20 9.92 3.07
CA PHE A 24 -0.71 9.81 1.95
C PHE A 24 -0.04 10.41 0.72
N PHE A 25 -0.41 9.93 -0.46
CA PHE A 25 0.06 10.51 -1.71
C PHE A 25 -1.08 10.53 -2.73
N GLU A 26 -1.07 11.55 -3.57
CA GLU A 26 -1.98 11.65 -4.70
C GLU A 26 -1.33 11.00 -5.91
N HIS A 27 -1.97 9.97 -6.44
CA HIS A 27 -1.57 9.31 -7.68
C HIS A 27 -2.57 9.66 -8.78
N ILE A 28 -2.05 10.00 -9.97
CA ILE A 28 -2.88 10.22 -11.14
C ILE A 28 -2.66 9.00 -12.05
N PRO A 29 -3.57 8.01 -12.03
CA PRO A 29 -3.46 6.87 -12.93
C PRO A 29 -3.50 7.36 -14.38
N HIS A 30 -2.56 6.88 -15.20
CA HIS A 30 -2.39 7.35 -16.58
C HIS A 30 -3.59 6.98 -17.49
N ASP A 31 -4.37 5.96 -17.09
CA ASP A 31 -5.41 5.33 -17.91
C ASP A 31 -6.83 5.85 -17.63
N GLN A 32 -7.05 6.56 -16.53
CA GLN A 32 -8.37 7.10 -16.18
C GLN A 32 -8.33 8.62 -16.15
N GLU A 33 -9.16 9.21 -17.01
CA GLU A 33 -9.37 10.65 -17.22
C GLU A 33 -9.22 11.49 -15.93
N ALA A 34 -8.00 12.00 -15.70
CA ALA A 34 -7.66 13.13 -14.82
C ALA A 34 -8.32 13.18 -13.42
N ARG A 35 -8.55 12.04 -12.77
CA ARG A 35 -8.97 12.02 -11.36
C ARG A 35 -7.80 11.61 -10.47
N SER A 36 -7.30 12.56 -9.68
CA SER A 36 -6.30 12.27 -8.65
C SER A 36 -6.90 11.35 -7.60
N VAL A 37 -6.29 10.18 -7.43
CA VAL A 37 -6.65 9.19 -6.42
C VAL A 37 -5.73 9.41 -5.23
N MET A 38 -6.30 9.66 -4.07
CA MET A 38 -5.54 9.81 -2.84
C MET A 38 -5.39 8.45 -2.18
N PHE A 39 -4.17 7.97 -2.02
CA PHE A 39 -3.87 6.74 -1.29
C PHE A 39 -3.38 7.09 0.11
N PHE A 40 -4.03 6.50 1.12
CA PHE A 40 -3.64 6.59 2.53
C PHE A 40 -2.69 5.45 2.87
N ILE A 41 -1.50 5.80 3.34
CA ILE A 41 -0.48 4.83 3.72
C ILE A 41 -0.73 4.42 5.18
N THR A 42 -1.03 3.15 5.38
CA THR A 42 -1.21 2.51 6.67
C THR A 42 -0.14 1.43 6.86
N THR A 43 0.16 1.12 8.12
CA THR A 43 1.09 0.05 8.46
C THR A 43 0.29 -1.20 8.84
N TYR A 44 0.50 -2.27 8.09
CA TYR A 44 -0.05 -3.58 8.37
C TYR A 44 1.00 -4.44 9.05
N ILE A 45 0.68 -5.02 10.20
CA ILE A 45 1.57 -5.93 10.94
C ILE A 45 1.02 -7.34 10.76
N THR A 46 1.81 -8.20 10.14
CA THR A 46 1.48 -9.64 10.04
C THR A 46 1.53 -10.31 11.40
N ASP A 47 0.88 -11.47 11.54
CA ASP A 47 0.97 -12.32 12.75
C ASP A 47 2.41 -12.67 13.15
N ASN A 48 3.34 -12.66 12.20
CA ASN A 48 4.77 -12.89 12.45
C ASN A 48 5.52 -11.66 13.01
N GLY A 49 4.82 -10.55 13.24
CA GLY A 49 5.39 -9.29 13.72
C GLY A 49 6.14 -8.50 12.64
N ILE A 50 6.00 -8.87 11.37
CA ILE A 50 6.61 -8.14 10.25
C ILE A 50 5.64 -7.07 9.78
N ALA A 51 6.10 -5.82 9.77
CA ALA A 51 5.34 -4.68 9.29
C ALA A 51 5.53 -4.46 7.78
N TYR A 52 4.44 -4.13 7.10
CA TYR A 52 4.37 -3.77 5.70
C TYR A 52 3.57 -2.48 5.54
N LEU A 53 3.85 -1.73 4.47
CA LEU A 53 3.07 -0.54 4.14
C LEU A 53 2.01 -0.90 3.10
N ILE A 54 0.77 -0.50 3.38
CA ILE A 54 -0.35 -0.62 2.45
C ILE A 54 -0.90 0.77 2.16
N GLY A 55 -1.22 1.03 0.90
CA GLY A 55 -1.83 2.27 0.42
C GLY A 55 -3.27 1.99 0.02
N THR A 56 -4.24 2.64 0.65
CA THR A 56 -5.67 2.40 0.39
C THR A 56 -6.32 3.67 -0.13
N SER A 57 -7.08 3.59 -1.22
CA SER A 57 -7.73 4.78 -1.80
C SER A 57 -9.16 5.02 -1.32
N ASP A 58 -9.89 3.95 -0.98
CA ASP A 58 -11.31 4.03 -0.63
C ASP A 58 -11.65 3.15 0.57
N LEU A 59 -11.45 1.84 0.41
CA LEU A 59 -11.71 0.83 1.44
C LEU A 59 -10.41 0.22 1.95
N GLU A 60 -10.36 -0.07 3.25
CA GLU A 60 -9.30 -0.91 3.82
C GLU A 60 -9.37 -2.31 3.19
N PRO A 61 -8.25 -2.82 2.62
CA PRO A 61 -8.21 -4.13 2.02
C PRO A 61 -8.36 -5.20 3.08
N LEU A 62 -8.91 -6.35 2.68
CA LEU A 62 -9.01 -7.49 3.58
C LEU A 62 -7.61 -8.03 3.86
N GLN A 63 -7.42 -8.58 5.05
CA GLN A 63 -6.19 -9.26 5.43
C GLN A 63 -5.76 -10.30 4.38
N GLU A 64 -6.71 -11.09 3.86
CA GLU A 64 -6.45 -12.09 2.82
C GLU A 64 -5.87 -11.47 1.55
N ASP A 65 -6.38 -10.31 1.12
CA ASP A 65 -5.85 -9.59 -0.05
C ASP A 65 -4.44 -9.08 0.19
N ILE A 66 -4.16 -8.58 1.40
CA ILE A 66 -2.82 -8.13 1.80
C ILE A 66 -1.84 -9.31 1.80
N GLU A 67 -2.21 -10.45 2.38
CA GLU A 67 -1.35 -11.64 2.41
C GLU A 67 -1.12 -12.21 1.01
N MET A 68 -2.14 -12.23 0.15
CA MET A 68 -1.98 -12.58 -1.26
C MET A 68 -1.03 -11.62 -1.97
N ALA A 69 -1.15 -10.31 -1.76
CA ALA A 69 -0.25 -9.33 -2.34
C ALA A 69 1.19 -9.51 -1.85
N ILE A 70 1.38 -9.75 -0.54
CA ILE A 70 2.70 -10.04 0.03
C ILE A 70 3.30 -11.29 -0.64
N SER A 71 2.50 -12.34 -0.84
CA SER A 71 2.97 -13.56 -1.47
C SER A 71 3.25 -13.41 -2.97
N ASN A 72 2.47 -12.58 -3.68
CA ASN A 72 2.61 -12.39 -5.13
C ASN A 72 3.74 -11.42 -5.49
N PHE A 73 3.89 -10.35 -4.71
CA PHE A 73 4.79 -9.24 -5.02
C PHE A 73 6.03 -9.18 -4.14
N ALA A 74 6.06 -9.91 -3.01
CA ALA A 74 7.17 -9.94 -2.06
C ALA A 74 7.70 -8.53 -1.68
N PRO A 75 6.86 -7.63 -1.15
CA PRO A 75 7.25 -6.29 -0.72
C PRO A 75 8.38 -6.35 0.31
N ALA A 76 9.22 -5.32 0.34
CA ALA A 76 10.19 -5.16 1.41
C ALA A 76 9.45 -4.85 2.73
N PRO A 77 9.80 -5.55 3.83
CA PRO A 77 9.27 -5.21 5.14
C PRO A 77 9.73 -3.81 5.55
N THR A 78 8.88 -3.08 6.25
CA THR A 78 9.18 -1.73 6.73
C THR A 78 9.57 -1.76 8.20
N ASP A 79 10.50 -0.89 8.58
CA ASP A 79 10.88 -0.63 9.97
C ASP A 79 10.03 0.53 10.57
N PHE A 80 8.89 0.84 9.96
CA PHE A 80 8.03 1.93 10.41
C PHE A 80 7.44 1.57 11.78
N PRO A 81 7.64 2.40 12.83
CA PRO A 81 7.11 2.09 14.14
C PRO A 81 5.57 2.11 14.10
N PRO A 82 4.89 1.19 14.81
CA PRO A 82 3.46 1.32 15.05
C PRO A 82 3.25 2.60 15.85
N TYR A 83 2.56 3.58 15.26
CA TYR A 83 2.11 4.78 15.97
C TYR A 83 0.86 4.48 16.79
#